data_AF-X0TDF3-F1
#
_entry.id   AF-X0TDF3-F1
#
_cell.length_a   1.000
_cell.length_b   1.000
_cell.length_c   1.000
_cell.angle_alpha   90.00
_cell.angle_beta   90.00
_cell.angle_gamma   90.00
#
_symmetry.space_group_name_H-M   'P 1'
#
loop_
_entity.id
_entity.type
_entity.pdbx_description
1 polymer ?
#
loop_
_entity_poly.entity_id
_entity_poly.type
_entity_poly.pdbx_seq_one_letter_code
_entity_poly.pdbx_strand_id
1 'polypeptide(L)'
;ENDTAKALSMKKASLGQGWETNPEKFYDFAEWCLQRKINLIEAKKYALKSAKRASAGPFKGKILKTTAEIYYALGDTKTAVSLMEAAMEQDPANDYYETIWNDFREKLNNSD
;
A
#
# COMPACT_ATOMS: atom_id res chain seq x y z
N GLU A 1 5.55 19.26 -13.80
CA GLU A 1 6.59 18.36 -13.26
C GLU A 1 7.27 18.86 -11.97
N ASN A 2 7.50 20.16 -11.79
CA ASN A 2 8.19 20.70 -10.60
C ASN A 2 7.44 20.53 -9.26
N ASP A 3 6.11 20.50 -9.26
CA ASP A 3 5.33 20.43 -8.01
C ASP A 3 5.39 19.05 -7.33
N THR A 4 5.43 17.97 -8.12
CA THR A 4 5.48 16.59 -7.58
C THR A 4 6.80 16.32 -6.87
N ALA A 5 7.94 16.72 -7.46
CA ALA A 5 9.25 16.53 -6.86
C ALA A 5 9.39 17.32 -5.54
N LYS A 6 8.89 18.57 -5.53
CA LYS A 6 8.86 19.41 -4.33
C LYS A 6 7.95 18.80 -3.25
N ALA A 7 6.75 18.36 -3.62
CA ALA A 7 5.81 17.73 -2.69
C ALA A 7 6.39 16.45 -2.07
N LEU A 8 7.08 15.63 -2.88
CA LEU A 8 7.77 14.43 -2.39
C LEU A 8 8.88 14.77 -1.39
N SER A 9 9.71 15.77 -1.69
CA SER A 9 10.76 16.24 -0.79
C SER A 9 10.17 16.72 0.54
N MET A 10 9.14 17.57 0.49
CA MET A 10 8.44 18.07 1.68
C MET A 10 7.79 16.95 2.49
N LYS A 11 7.17 15.96 1.83
CA LYS A 11 6.58 14.81 2.51
C LYS A 11 7.64 13.96 3.20
N LYS A 12 8.79 13.69 2.56
CA LYS A 12 9.88 12.94 3.21
C LYS A 12 10.46 13.71 4.40
N ALA A 13 10.64 15.02 4.26
CA ALA A 13 11.11 15.88 5.35
C ALA A 13 10.15 15.88 6.55
N SER A 14 8.83 15.83 6.31
CA SER A 14 7.82 15.81 7.38
C SER A 14 7.72 14.49 8.14
N LEU A 15 8.32 13.40 7.65
CA LEU A 15 8.36 12.12 8.37
C LEU A 15 9.37 12.11 9.52
N GLY A 16 10.27 13.10 9.57
CA GLY A 16 11.26 13.28 10.63
C GLY A 16 12.53 12.43 10.45
N GLN A 17 13.51 12.65 11.33
CA GLN A 17 14.78 11.92 11.30
C GLN A 17 14.56 10.43 11.59
N GLY A 18 15.28 9.56 10.88
CA GLY A 18 15.22 8.12 11.10
C GLY A 18 13.94 7.46 10.60
N TRP A 19 13.08 8.16 9.85
CA TRP A 19 11.85 7.57 9.30
C TRP A 19 12.12 6.32 8.43
N GLU A 20 13.32 6.24 7.83
CA GLU A 20 13.76 5.11 7.03
C GLU A 20 13.97 3.80 7.81
N THR A 21 13.83 3.81 9.13
CA THR A 21 13.85 2.61 9.96
C THR A 21 12.49 2.30 10.58
N ASN A 22 11.51 3.20 10.47
CA ASN A 22 10.21 3.07 11.12
C ASN A 22 9.12 2.54 10.15
N PRO A 23 8.52 1.36 10.41
CA PRO A 23 7.48 0.79 9.55
C PRO A 23 6.20 1.63 9.46
N GLU A 24 5.82 2.36 10.51
CA GLU A 24 4.68 3.27 10.46
C GLU A 24 4.95 4.42 9.49
N LYS A 25 6.16 4.99 9.53
CA LYS A 25 6.53 6.07 8.61
C LYS A 25 6.64 5.62 7.16
N PHE A 26 7.07 4.38 6.93
CA PHE A 26 7.00 3.76 5.61
C PHE A 26 5.58 3.63 5.09
N TYR A 27 4.66 3.20 5.94
CA TYR A 27 3.24 3.12 5.62
C TYR A 27 2.68 4.52 5.32
N ASP A 28 2.94 5.50 6.18
CA ASP A 28 2.48 6.90 6.02
C ASP A 28 2.95 7.53 4.70
N PHE A 29 4.16 7.18 4.23
CA PHE A 29 4.67 7.63 2.94
C PHE A 29 3.96 6.92 1.78
N ALA A 30 3.83 5.60 1.86
CA ALA A 30 3.23 4.79 0.80
C ALA A 30 1.75 5.15 0.58
N GLU A 31 0.98 5.27 1.65
CA GLU A 31 -0.43 5.67 1.61
C GLU A 31 -0.60 7.07 1.01
N TRP A 32 0.24 8.03 1.41
CA TRP A 32 0.21 9.39 0.89
C TRP A 32 0.47 9.45 -0.63
N CYS A 33 1.45 8.65 -1.10
CA CYS A 33 1.77 8.51 -2.52
C CYS A 33 0.61 7.88 -3.31
N LEU A 34 -0.01 6.83 -2.75
CA LEU A 34 -1.16 6.15 -3.34
C LEU A 34 -2.36 7.08 -3.50
N GLN A 35 -2.75 7.81 -2.44
CA GLN A 35 -3.87 8.76 -2.47
C GLN A 35 -3.73 9.83 -3.57
N ARG A 36 -2.49 10.17 -3.91
CA ARG A 36 -2.16 11.18 -4.94
C ARG A 36 -1.80 10.56 -6.28
N LYS A 37 -1.73 9.23 -6.37
CA LYS A 37 -1.27 8.47 -7.55
C LYS A 37 0.08 8.96 -8.08
N ILE A 38 1.00 9.29 -7.17
CA ILE A 38 2.36 9.74 -7.50
C ILE A 38 3.39 8.79 -6.93
N ASN A 39 4.51 8.64 -7.66
CA ASN A 39 5.68 7.90 -7.20
C ASN A 39 5.37 6.49 -6.65
N LEU A 40 4.44 5.78 -7.32
CA LEU A 40 3.92 4.49 -6.88
C LEU A 40 4.99 3.40 -6.81
N ILE A 41 6.04 3.49 -7.63
CA ILE A 41 7.19 2.57 -7.60
C ILE A 41 7.94 2.68 -6.27
N GLU A 42 8.20 3.91 -5.79
CA GLU A 42 8.85 4.11 -4.49
C GLU A 42 7.88 3.80 -3.34
N ALA A 43 6.60 4.18 -3.47
CA ALA A 43 5.57 3.83 -2.50
C ALA A 43 5.51 2.31 -2.25
N LYS A 44 5.51 1.51 -3.33
CA LYS A 44 5.57 0.04 -3.27
C LYS A 44 6.75 -0.46 -2.44
N LYS A 45 7.95 0.10 -2.66
CA LYS A 45 9.16 -0.29 -1.92
C LYS A 45 9.00 -0.08 -0.42
N TYR A 46 8.41 1.05 0.00
CA TYR A 46 8.20 1.34 1.42
C TYR A 46 7.05 0.54 2.02
N ALA A 47 5.95 0.35 1.30
CA ALA A 47 4.84 -0.49 1.75
C ALA A 47 5.30 -1.92 2.05
N LEU A 48 6.10 -2.53 1.15
CA LEU A 48 6.69 -3.85 1.35
C LEU A 48 7.65 -3.90 2.55
N LYS A 49 8.48 -2.86 2.74
CA LYS A 49 9.36 -2.77 3.91
C LYS A 49 8.56 -2.67 5.21
N SER A 50 7.45 -1.93 5.20
CA SER A 50 6.54 -1.83 6.34
C SER A 50 5.91 -3.19 6.65
N ALA A 51 5.36 -3.88 5.64
CA ALA A 51 4.71 -5.19 5.80
C ALA A 51 5.66 -6.25 6.36
N LYS A 52 6.93 -6.23 5.94
CA LYS A 52 7.97 -7.15 6.44
C LYS A 52 8.30 -6.94 7.92
N ARG A 53 8.15 -5.72 8.43
CA ARG A 53 8.50 -5.33 9.81
C ARG A 53 7.31 -5.32 10.75
N ALA A 54 6.09 -5.24 10.22
CA ALA A 54 4.88 -5.25 11.01
C ALA A 54 4.62 -6.66 11.60
N SER A 55 4.31 -6.70 12.89
CA SER A 55 3.74 -7.87 13.55
C SER A 55 2.38 -8.21 12.96
N ALA A 56 1.96 -9.48 13.12
CA ALA A 56 0.63 -9.89 12.69
C ALA A 56 -0.48 -9.07 13.37
N GLY A 57 -1.60 -8.91 12.67
CA GLY A 57 -2.79 -8.21 13.16
C GLY A 57 -3.23 -7.01 12.31
N PRO A 58 -4.20 -6.21 12.81
CA PRO A 58 -4.92 -5.23 11.99
C PRO A 58 -4.04 -4.21 11.28
N PHE A 59 -2.96 -3.77 11.92
CA PHE A 59 -2.03 -2.83 11.31
C PHE A 59 -1.31 -3.43 10.09
N LYS A 60 -0.89 -4.70 10.16
CA LYS A 60 -0.33 -5.41 9.02
C LYS A 60 -1.36 -5.60 7.91
N GLY A 61 -2.61 -5.87 8.28
CA GLY A 61 -3.74 -5.88 7.34
C GLY A 61 -3.84 -4.58 6.55
N LYS A 62 -3.79 -3.43 7.23
CA LYS A 62 -3.82 -2.11 6.58
C LYS A 62 -2.66 -1.91 5.62
N ILE A 63 -1.44 -2.28 6.02
CA ILE A 63 -0.26 -2.17 5.17
C ILE A 63 -0.39 -3.06 3.94
N LEU A 64 -0.87 -4.30 4.09
CA LEU A 64 -1.08 -5.24 2.99
C LEU A 64 -2.15 -4.72 2.02
N LYS A 65 -3.26 -4.18 2.53
CA LYS A 65 -4.30 -3.51 1.71
C LYS A 65 -3.73 -2.33 0.92
N THR A 66 -2.98 -1.44 1.55
CA THR A 66 -2.33 -0.32 0.84
C THR A 66 -1.32 -0.82 -0.20
N THR A 67 -0.58 -1.88 0.11
CA THR A 67 0.35 -2.51 -0.84
C THR A 67 -0.43 -3.07 -2.03
N ALA A 68 -1.54 -3.76 -1.81
CA ALA A 68 -2.41 -4.30 -2.86
C ALA A 68 -2.91 -3.21 -3.81
N GLU A 69 -3.43 -2.11 -3.27
CA GLU A 69 -3.91 -0.97 -4.07
C GLU A 69 -2.80 -0.32 -4.90
N ILE A 70 -1.56 -0.29 -4.39
CA ILE A 70 -0.40 0.17 -5.15
C ILE A 70 -0.09 -0.78 -6.31
N TYR A 71 -0.10 -2.10 -6.09
CA TYR A 71 0.11 -3.09 -7.16
C TYR A 71 -0.98 -3.00 -8.23
N TYR A 72 -2.24 -2.87 -7.80
CA TYR A 72 -3.37 -2.67 -8.71
C TYR A 72 -3.22 -1.40 -9.54
N ALA A 73 -2.87 -0.27 -8.91
CA ALA A 73 -2.62 1.00 -9.61
C ALA A 73 -1.43 0.93 -10.59
N LEU A 74 -0.52 -0.03 -10.40
CA LEU A 74 0.59 -0.32 -11.30
C LEU A 74 0.26 -1.38 -12.37
N GLY A 75 -0.99 -1.86 -12.43
CA GLY A 75 -1.47 -2.84 -13.40
C GLY A 75 -1.22 -4.30 -13.02
N ASP A 76 -0.65 -4.58 -11.85
CA ASP A 76 -0.43 -5.94 -11.37
C ASP A 76 -1.60 -6.39 -10.48
N THR A 77 -2.74 -6.61 -11.14
CA THR A 77 -3.99 -7.03 -10.49
C THR A 77 -3.84 -8.38 -9.79
N LYS A 78 -3.04 -9.29 -10.36
CA LYS A 78 -2.80 -10.62 -9.78
C LYS A 78 -2.15 -10.52 -8.40
N THR A 79 -1.07 -9.75 -8.28
CA THR A 79 -0.43 -9.54 -6.98
C THR A 79 -1.33 -8.77 -6.01
N ALA A 80 -2.13 -7.82 -6.52
CA ALA A 80 -3.09 -7.10 -5.70
C ALA A 80 -4.12 -8.02 -5.05
N VAL A 81 -4.69 -8.99 -5.78
CA VAL A 81 -5.62 -9.99 -5.25
C VAL A 81 -4.97 -10.80 -4.12
N SER A 82 -3.78 -11.37 -4.35
CA SER A 82 -3.09 -12.17 -3.31
C SER A 82 -2.74 -11.38 -2.05
N LEU A 83 -2.42 -10.08 -2.20
CA LEU A 83 -2.15 -9.22 -1.03
C LEU A 83 -3.42 -8.88 -0.25
N MET A 84 -4.56 -8.76 -0.93
CA MET A 84 -5.85 -8.56 -0.26
C MET A 84 -6.28 -9.79 0.53
N GLU A 85 -6.05 -11.00 0.00
CA GLU A 85 -6.27 -12.26 0.73
C GLU A 85 -5.44 -12.26 2.02
N ALA A 86 -4.15 -11.96 1.92
CA ALA A 86 -3.29 -11.84 3.09
C ALA A 86 -3.75 -10.73 4.05
N ALA A 87 -4.29 -9.61 3.56
CA ALA A 87 -4.83 -8.55 4.41
C ALA A 87 -6.04 -9.02 5.23
N MET A 88 -6.94 -9.80 4.62
CA MET A 88 -8.11 -10.40 5.28
C MET A 88 -7.70 -11.40 6.36
N GLU A 89 -6.63 -12.17 6.15
CA GLU A 89 -6.08 -13.06 7.19
C GLU A 89 -5.55 -12.29 8.41
N GLN A 90 -5.04 -11.07 8.22
CA GLN A 90 -4.51 -10.25 9.32
C GLN A 90 -5.61 -9.52 10.11
N ASP A 91 -6.75 -9.25 9.48
CA ASP A 91 -7.87 -8.48 10.05
C ASP A 91 -9.21 -9.01 9.56
N PRO A 92 -9.61 -10.24 9.95
CA PRO A 92 -10.77 -10.92 9.37
C PRO A 92 -12.11 -10.26 9.75
N ALA A 93 -12.13 -9.36 10.73
CA ALA A 93 -13.33 -8.60 11.11
C ALA A 93 -13.55 -7.34 10.25
N ASN A 94 -12.70 -7.11 9.25
CA ASN A 94 -12.73 -5.92 8.42
C ASN A 94 -13.41 -6.21 7.06
N ASP A 95 -14.73 -6.13 7.05
CA ASP A 95 -15.58 -6.44 5.88
C ASP A 95 -15.26 -5.56 4.65
N TYR A 96 -14.62 -4.40 4.86
CA TYR A 96 -14.20 -3.54 3.75
C TYR A 96 -13.12 -4.19 2.88
N TYR A 97 -12.30 -5.10 3.43
CA TYR A 97 -11.27 -5.80 2.65
C TYR A 97 -11.88 -6.76 1.63
N GLU A 98 -12.96 -7.45 1.98
CA GLU A 98 -13.66 -8.34 1.05
C GLU A 98 -14.22 -7.56 -0.14
N THR A 99 -14.73 -6.34 0.09
CA THR A 99 -15.23 -5.47 -0.99
C THR A 99 -14.13 -5.14 -2.00
N ILE A 100 -12.94 -4.76 -1.51
CA ILE A 100 -11.80 -4.43 -2.39
C ILE A 100 -11.29 -5.69 -3.10
N TRP A 101 -11.19 -6.81 -2.40
CA TRP A 101 -10.76 -8.08 -2.99
C TRP A 101 -11.69 -8.52 -4.12
N ASN A 102 -13.00 -8.44 -3.92
CA ASN A 102 -13.99 -8.75 -4.96
C ASN A 102 -13.80 -7.85 -6.20
N ASP A 103 -13.64 -6.54 -6.03
CA ASP A 103 -13.38 -5.61 -7.14
C ASP A 103 -12.10 -5.97 -7.92
N PHE A 104 -11.00 -6.27 -7.22
CA PHE A 104 -9.77 -6.69 -7.89
C PHE A 104 -9.91 -8.04 -8.61
N ARG A 105 -10.61 -8.99 -7.99
CA ARG A 105 -10.83 -10.33 -8.53
C ARG A 105 -11.68 -10.31 -9.79
N GLU A 106 -12.77 -9.55 -9.80
CA GLU A 106 -13.61 -9.38 -10.99
C GLU A 106 -12.82 -8.79 -12.15
N LYS A 107 -12.01 -7.77 -11.88
CA LYS A 107 -11.18 -7.15 -12.91
C LYS A 107 -10.09 -8.07 -13.44
N LEU A 108 -9.51 -8.91 -12.58
CA LEU A 108 -8.55 -9.94 -13.00
C LEU A 108 -9.21 -10.90 -14.00
N ASN A 109 -10.39 -11.42 -13.69
CA ASN A 109 -11.12 -12.37 -14.54
C ASN A 109 -11.61 -11.75 -15.86
N ASN A 110 -11.82 -10.44 -15.89
CA ASN A 110 -12.25 -9.71 -17.10
C ASN A 110 -11.09 -9.17 -17.94
N SER A 111 -9.83 -9.41 -17.53
CA SER A 111 -8.63 -8.97 -18.24
C SER A 111 -7.97 -10.08 -19.08
N ASP A 112 -8.57 -11.28 -19.08
CA ASP A 112 -8.19 -12.43 -19.92
C ASP A 112 -9.00 -12.45 -21.23
#